data_AF-A0A2E4RIR0-F1
#
_entry.id   AF-A0A2E4RIR0-F1
#
_cell.length_a   1.000
_cell.length_b   1.000
_cell.length_c   1.000
_cell.angle_alpha   90.00
_cell.angle_beta   90.00
_cell.angle_gamma   90.00
#
_symmetry.space_group_name_H-M   'P 1'
#
loop_
_entity.id
_entity.type
_entity.pdbx_description
1 polymer ?
#
loop_
_entity_poly.entity_id
_entity_poly.type
_entity_poly.pdbx_seq_one_letter_code
_entity_poly.pdbx_strand_id
1 'polypeptide(L)'
;MKELSDVIGIELNFPNLFLERGHFQERDLILVDKVPLAFQILTDSGKSWYPTIRGVLAWNIEKSWAAVDHGAIPFLMNGADCMGAGIHLADPDIEPGDLMWIKDQQHGKPLAIGMALVSGNEMIKMTKGKAIKTIHWVGDELWELET
;
A
#
# COMPACT_ATOMS: atom_id res chain seq x y z
N MET A 1 1.57 -3.48 16.59
CA MET A 1 0.86 -4.78 16.44
C MET A 1 -0.63 -4.58 16.41
N LYS A 2 -1.29 -3.99 17.43
CA LYS A 2 -2.73 -3.71 17.38
C LYS A 2 -3.16 -2.89 16.16
N GLU A 3 -2.46 -1.78 15.90
CA GLU A 3 -2.69 -0.93 14.71
C GLU A 3 -2.54 -1.70 13.38
N LEU A 4 -1.48 -2.52 13.26
CA LEU A 4 -1.26 -3.34 12.08
C LEU A 4 -2.34 -4.44 11.95
N SER A 5 -2.79 -5.03 13.06
CA SER A 5 -3.90 -5.98 13.09
C SER A 5 -5.23 -5.32 12.70
N ASP A 6 -5.47 -4.07 13.09
CA ASP A 6 -6.65 -3.30 12.70
C ASP A 6 -6.63 -3.02 11.18
N VAL A 7 -5.46 -2.68 10.62
CA VAL A 7 -5.26 -2.48 9.17
C VAL A 7 -5.42 -3.78 8.38
N ILE A 8 -4.89 -4.90 8.90
CA ILE A 8 -4.92 -6.19 8.20
C ILE A 8 -6.29 -6.87 8.36
N GLY A 9 -7.05 -6.56 9.43
CA GLY A 9 -8.30 -7.25 9.77
C GLY A 9 -8.11 -8.71 10.21
N ILE A 10 -6.88 -9.10 10.58
CA ILE A 10 -6.51 -10.45 10.99
C ILE A 10 -5.80 -10.38 12.36
N GLU A 11 -6.18 -11.27 13.29
CA GLU A 11 -5.36 -11.54 14.47
C GLU A 11 -4.07 -12.24 14.03
N LEU A 12 -2.96 -11.50 14.11
CA LEU A 12 -1.62 -12.01 13.79
C LEU A 12 -1.20 -13.05 14.84
N ASN A 13 -1.61 -14.30 14.64
CA ASN A 13 -1.26 -15.43 15.50
C ASN A 13 -0.10 -16.21 14.86
N PHE A 14 1.11 -16.01 15.40
CA PHE A 14 2.35 -16.52 14.82
C PHE A 14 3.04 -17.51 15.78
N PRO A 15 2.52 -18.74 15.94
CA PRO A 15 3.15 -19.70 16.84
C PRO A 15 4.54 -20.17 16.34
N ASN A 16 4.83 -20.09 15.03
CA ASN A 16 6.05 -20.63 14.42
C ASN A 16 6.76 -19.68 13.42
N LEU A 17 6.40 -18.40 13.31
CA LEU A 17 7.08 -17.47 12.38
C LEU A 17 8.15 -16.65 13.08
N PHE A 18 9.32 -16.51 12.44
CA PHE A 18 10.39 -15.68 12.98
C PHE A 18 10.13 -14.21 12.64
N LEU A 19 9.93 -13.40 13.67
CA LEU A 19 9.65 -11.97 13.54
C LEU A 19 10.91 -11.15 13.87
N GLU A 20 11.36 -10.38 12.90
CA GLU A 20 12.53 -9.50 13.02
C GLU A 20 12.13 -8.06 12.77
N ARG A 21 12.89 -7.13 13.37
CA ARG A 21 12.81 -5.72 13.05
C ARG A 21 14.02 -5.31 12.23
N GLY A 22 13.77 -4.71 11.07
CA GLY A 22 14.80 -4.12 10.23
C GLY A 22 14.69 -2.60 10.23
N HIS A 23 15.72 -1.95 9.71
CA HIS A 23 15.68 -0.52 9.42
C HIS A 23 16.19 -0.30 7.99
N PHE A 24 15.43 0.45 7.19
CA PHE A 24 15.72 0.71 5.79
C PHE A 24 15.27 2.12 5.42
N GLN A 25 16.19 2.96 4.94
CA GLN A 25 15.92 4.32 4.45
C GLN A 25 15.01 5.14 5.39
N GLU A 26 15.39 5.25 6.66
CA GLU A 26 14.65 5.98 7.70
C GLU A 26 13.32 5.35 8.12
N ARG A 27 13.00 4.14 7.63
CA ARG A 27 11.78 3.40 7.95
C ARG A 27 12.12 2.14 8.73
N ASP A 28 11.34 1.88 9.77
CA ASP A 28 11.38 0.59 10.46
C ASP A 28 10.57 -0.44 9.68
N LEU A 29 11.07 -1.68 9.61
CA LEU A 29 10.45 -2.80 8.92
C LEU A 29 10.09 -3.90 9.91
N ILE A 30 9.01 -4.64 9.63
CA ILE A 30 8.72 -5.94 10.23
C ILE A 30 8.98 -6.99 9.17
N LEU A 31 9.95 -7.86 9.44
CA LEU A 31 10.30 -8.99 8.60
C LEU A 31 9.71 -10.25 9.22
N VAL A 32 9.15 -11.10 8.37
CA VAL A 32 8.55 -12.39 8.74
C VAL A 32 9.19 -13.44 7.86
N ASP A 33 9.94 -14.36 8.45
CA ASP A 33 10.81 -15.30 7.75
C ASP A 33 11.68 -14.59 6.70
N LYS A 34 12.33 -13.51 7.14
CA LYS A 34 13.13 -12.57 6.35
C LYS A 34 12.35 -11.74 5.33
N VAL A 35 11.08 -12.02 5.03
CA VAL A 35 10.34 -11.20 4.06
C VAL A 35 9.81 -9.92 4.72
N PRO A 36 10.10 -8.71 4.19
CA PRO A 36 9.55 -7.47 4.75
C PRO A 36 8.05 -7.37 4.45
N LEU A 37 7.20 -7.61 5.46
CA LEU A 37 5.73 -7.61 5.30
C LEU A 37 5.07 -6.32 5.78
N ALA A 38 5.70 -5.57 6.69
CA ALA A 38 5.20 -4.25 7.07
C ALA A 38 6.34 -3.26 7.24
N PHE A 39 5.99 -1.98 7.11
CA PHE A 39 6.91 -0.86 7.18
C PHE A 39 6.23 0.32 7.86
N GLN A 40 7.03 1.15 8.52
CA GLN A 40 6.56 2.36 9.16
C GLN A 40 6.56 3.52 8.16
N ILE A 41 5.46 4.26 8.11
CA ILE A 41 5.26 5.42 7.23
C ILE A 41 5.01 6.64 8.10
N LEU A 42 5.66 7.76 7.79
CA LEU A 42 5.33 9.05 8.38
C LEU A 42 4.07 9.60 7.71
N THR A 43 3.05 9.86 8.52
CA THR A 43 1.78 10.50 8.18
C THR A 43 1.64 11.80 8.97
N ASP A 44 0.60 12.59 8.68
CA ASP A 44 0.33 13.84 9.40
C ASP A 44 0.01 13.62 10.89
N SER A 45 -0.48 12.44 11.27
CA SER A 45 -0.75 12.06 12.66
C SER A 45 0.45 11.39 13.35
N GLY A 46 1.58 11.26 12.66
CA GLY A 46 2.80 10.63 13.15
C GLY A 46 3.17 9.37 12.38
N LYS A 47 3.93 8.49 13.03
CA LYS A 47 4.43 7.25 12.42
C LYS A 47 3.39 6.14 12.55
N SER A 48 2.96 5.57 11.43
CA SER A 48 1.96 4.51 11.36
C SER A 48 2.52 3.26 10.70
N TRP A 49 2.07 2.07 11.13
CA TRP A 49 2.46 0.80 10.50
C TRP A 49 1.51 0.46 9.35
N TYR A 50 2.08 0.06 8.22
CA TYR A 50 1.30 -0.39 7.08
C TYR A 50 1.93 -1.63 6.42
N PRO A 51 1.14 -2.49 5.76
CA PRO A 51 1.67 -3.60 4.95
C PRO A 51 2.50 -3.11 3.76
N THR A 52 3.63 -3.75 3.49
CA THR A 52 4.31 -3.61 2.19
C THR A 52 3.47 -4.28 1.09
N ILE A 53 3.88 -4.16 -0.18
CA ILE A 53 3.21 -4.91 -1.27
C ILE A 53 3.26 -6.41 -1.02
N ARG A 54 4.38 -6.92 -0.48
CA ARG A 54 4.52 -8.31 -0.07
C ARG A 54 3.60 -8.66 1.12
N GLY A 55 3.42 -7.73 2.06
CA GLY A 55 2.45 -7.87 3.15
C GLY A 55 1.01 -7.96 2.68
N VAL A 56 0.59 -7.08 1.75
CA VAL A 56 -0.74 -7.12 1.12
C VAL A 56 -1.02 -8.49 0.50
N LEU A 57 -0.04 -9.06 -0.21
CA LEU A 57 -0.12 -10.40 -0.78
C LEU A 57 -0.17 -11.49 0.29
N ALA A 58 0.75 -11.47 1.24
CA ALA A 58 0.90 -12.51 2.27
C ALA A 58 -0.32 -12.61 3.18
N TRP A 59 -0.98 -11.47 3.45
CA TRP A 59 -2.13 -11.39 4.33
C TRP A 59 -3.47 -11.31 3.61
N ASN A 60 -3.48 -11.39 2.27
CA ASN A 60 -4.67 -11.30 1.43
C ASN A 60 -5.61 -10.14 1.85
N ILE A 61 -5.06 -8.93 1.88
CA ILE A 61 -5.81 -7.74 2.30
C ILE A 61 -6.82 -7.36 1.22
N GLU A 62 -8.10 -7.20 1.61
CA GLU A 62 -9.21 -6.99 0.66
C GLU A 62 -9.85 -5.59 0.76
N LYS A 63 -9.36 -4.73 1.66
CA LYS A 63 -9.87 -3.37 1.92
C LYS A 63 -8.84 -2.29 1.62
N SER A 64 -9.27 -1.04 1.60
CA SER A 64 -8.43 0.16 1.44
C SER A 64 -7.60 0.10 0.15
N TRP A 65 -8.29 -0.09 -0.99
CA TRP A 65 -7.66 -0.20 -2.30
C TRP A 65 -8.26 0.73 -3.36
N ALA A 66 -7.47 1.01 -4.39
CA ALA A 66 -7.91 1.61 -5.65
C ALA A 66 -7.42 0.78 -6.84
N ALA A 67 -8.28 0.56 -7.83
CA ALA A 67 -7.97 -0.20 -9.03
C ALA A 67 -7.73 0.74 -10.21
N VAL A 68 -6.59 0.54 -10.88
CA VAL A 68 -6.15 1.38 -12.00
C VAL A 68 -6.18 0.64 -13.33
N ASP A 69 -6.37 1.39 -14.42
CA ASP A 69 -6.24 0.84 -15.76
C ASP A 69 -4.79 0.55 -16.15
N HIS A 70 -4.63 -0.17 -17.27
CA HIS A 70 -3.33 -0.56 -17.81
C HIS A 70 -2.42 0.63 -18.16
N GLY A 71 -3.00 1.79 -18.50
CA GLY A 71 -2.23 2.98 -18.88
C GLY A 71 -1.50 3.61 -17.70
N ALA A 72 -2.04 3.48 -16.49
CA ALA A 72 -1.41 4.00 -15.27
C ALA A 72 -0.22 3.15 -14.78
N ILE A 73 -0.20 1.84 -15.10
CA ILE A 73 0.75 0.87 -14.54
C ILE A 73 2.21 1.27 -14.78
N PRO A 74 2.67 1.62 -16.00
CA PRO A 74 4.06 1.97 -16.23
C PRO A 74 4.51 3.20 -15.44
N PHE A 75 3.61 4.15 -15.18
CA PHE A 75 3.95 5.34 -14.39
C PHE A 75 4.09 5.00 -12.91
N LEU A 76 3.19 4.19 -12.37
CA LEU A 76 3.27 3.72 -10.98
C LEU A 76 4.54 2.90 -10.73
N MET A 77 4.91 2.01 -11.66
CA MET A 77 6.14 1.21 -11.57
C MET A 77 7.43 2.06 -11.65
N ASN A 78 7.32 3.32 -12.05
CA ASN A 78 8.41 4.29 -12.04
C ASN A 78 8.30 5.30 -10.89
N GLY A 79 7.45 5.03 -9.89
CA GLY A 79 7.30 5.86 -8.69
C GLY A 79 6.49 7.14 -8.89
N ALA A 80 5.79 7.28 -10.01
CA ALA A 80 4.88 8.41 -10.17
C ALA A 80 3.68 8.31 -9.21
N ASP A 81 3.13 9.46 -8.86
CA ASP A 81 1.87 9.53 -8.12
C ASP A 81 0.69 9.09 -9.00
N CYS A 82 -0.33 8.49 -8.38
CA CYS A 82 -1.50 8.02 -9.10
C CYS A 82 -2.43 9.20 -9.43
N MET A 83 -2.69 9.37 -10.72
CA MET A 83 -3.66 10.34 -11.22
C MET A 83 -5.06 9.74 -11.17
N GLY A 84 -6.06 10.54 -10.78
CA GLY A 84 -7.46 10.08 -10.70
C GLY A 84 -8.03 9.59 -12.03
N ALA A 85 -7.53 10.12 -13.16
CA ALA A 85 -7.93 9.72 -14.50
C ALA A 85 -7.72 8.23 -14.82
N GLY A 86 -6.80 7.56 -14.10
CA GLY A 86 -6.53 6.14 -14.26
C GLY A 86 -7.28 5.25 -13.26
N ILE A 87 -8.04 5.81 -12.33
CA ILE A 87 -8.75 5.06 -11.26
C ILE A 87 -10.21 4.86 -11.66
N HIS A 88 -10.62 3.60 -11.79
CA HIS A 88 -11.99 3.25 -12.20
C HIS A 88 -12.83 2.68 -11.07
N LEU A 89 -12.18 2.12 -10.03
CA LEU A 89 -12.82 1.59 -8.84
C LEU A 89 -11.96 1.92 -7.63
N ALA A 90 -12.58 2.23 -6.50
CA ALA A 90 -11.90 2.39 -5.23
C ALA A 90 -12.82 1.93 -4.10
N ASP A 91 -12.22 1.57 -2.98
CA ASP A 91 -12.95 1.31 -1.75
C ASP A 91 -13.65 2.61 -1.29
N PRO A 92 -14.99 2.63 -1.17
CA PRO A 92 -15.73 3.84 -0.83
C PRO A 92 -15.46 4.36 0.58
N ASP A 93 -14.90 3.52 1.46
CA ASP A 93 -14.58 3.87 2.85
C ASP A 93 -13.25 4.62 2.99
N ILE A 94 -12.49 4.82 1.89
CA ILE A 94 -11.25 5.60 1.89
C ILE A 94 -11.54 7.08 2.03
N GLU A 95 -10.89 7.71 3.00
CA GLU A 95 -10.88 9.15 3.22
C GLU A 95 -9.50 9.77 2.90
N PRO A 96 -9.43 11.09 2.63
CA PRO A 96 -8.16 11.77 2.44
C PRO A 96 -7.22 11.59 3.65
N GLY A 97 -5.97 11.23 3.39
CA GLY A 97 -4.96 10.92 4.41
C GLY A 97 -4.83 9.43 4.73
N ASP A 98 -5.78 8.59 4.30
CA ASP A 98 -5.70 7.16 4.55
C ASP A 98 -4.58 6.49 3.74
N LEU A 99 -3.94 5.50 4.37
CA LEU A 99 -3.01 4.61 3.70
C LEU A 99 -3.76 3.50 2.98
N MET A 100 -3.37 3.25 1.73
CA MET A 100 -4.10 2.38 0.83
C MET A 100 -3.16 1.68 -0.17
N TRP A 101 -3.62 0.61 -0.81
CA TRP A 101 -2.85 -0.11 -1.84
C TRP A 101 -3.51 -0.03 -3.22
N ILE A 102 -2.70 0.18 -4.25
CA ILE A 102 -3.12 0.33 -5.64
C ILE A 102 -2.98 -1.02 -6.33
N LYS A 103 -4.01 -1.42 -7.09
CA LYS A 103 -4.03 -2.70 -7.82
C LYS A 103 -4.37 -2.53 -9.28
N ASP A 104 -3.91 -3.48 -10.09
CA ASP A 104 -4.37 -3.63 -11.47
C ASP A 104 -5.87 -3.97 -11.50
N GLN A 105 -6.65 -3.22 -12.27
CA GLN A 105 -8.08 -3.47 -12.44
C GLN A 105 -8.39 -4.83 -13.09
N GLN A 106 -7.52 -5.34 -13.96
CA GLN A 106 -7.79 -6.57 -14.69
C GLN A 106 -7.54 -7.83 -13.86
N HIS A 107 -6.40 -7.91 -13.17
CA HIS A 107 -5.99 -9.11 -12.43
C HIS A 107 -6.02 -8.95 -10.92
N GLY A 108 -6.28 -7.75 -10.40
CA GLY A 108 -6.30 -7.47 -8.96
C GLY A 108 -4.93 -7.52 -8.28
N LYS A 109 -3.84 -7.59 -9.05
CA LYS A 109 -2.47 -7.66 -8.51
C LYS A 109 -2.08 -6.34 -7.85
N PRO A 110 -1.50 -6.34 -6.64
CA PRO A 110 -1.01 -5.12 -6.02
C PRO A 110 0.20 -4.57 -6.77
N LEU A 111 0.22 -3.26 -6.95
CA LEU A 111 1.22 -2.53 -7.73
C LEU A 111 1.99 -1.53 -6.88
N ALA A 112 1.31 -0.87 -5.94
CA ALA A 112 1.89 0.16 -5.10
C ALA A 112 1.12 0.33 -3.79
N ILE A 113 1.76 0.98 -2.82
CA ILE A 113 1.18 1.55 -1.61
C ILE A 113 1.22 3.07 -1.74
N GLY A 114 0.18 3.73 -1.27
CA GLY A 114 0.10 5.18 -1.28
C GLY A 114 -0.78 5.75 -0.19
N MET A 115 -0.85 7.08 -0.16
CA MET A 115 -1.73 7.84 0.71
C MET A 115 -2.77 8.56 -0.13
N ALA A 116 -4.04 8.38 0.21
CA ALA A 116 -5.15 9.03 -0.47
C ALA A 116 -5.08 10.56 -0.29
N LEU A 117 -5.29 11.31 -1.37
CA LEU A 117 -5.40 12.77 -1.35
C LEU A 117 -6.85 13.24 -1.44
N VAL A 118 -7.74 12.35 -1.85
CA VAL A 118 -9.19 12.54 -1.97
C VAL A 118 -9.90 11.27 -1.51
N SER A 119 -11.21 11.33 -1.25
CA SER A 119 -11.99 10.14 -0.87
C SER A 119 -12.09 9.12 -2.01
N GLY A 120 -12.32 7.85 -1.71
CA GLY A 120 -12.49 6.79 -2.72
C GLY A 120 -13.63 7.09 -3.70
N ASN A 121 -14.73 7.67 -3.21
CA ASN A 121 -15.87 8.12 -4.03
C ASN A 121 -15.52 9.28 -4.97
N GLU A 122 -14.54 10.12 -4.60
CA GLU A 122 -14.04 11.19 -5.44
C GLU A 122 -13.05 10.66 -6.48
N MET A 123 -12.16 9.73 -6.11
CA MET A 123 -11.17 9.13 -7.02
C MET A 123 -11.81 8.65 -8.32
N ILE A 124 -12.92 7.90 -8.23
CA ILE A 124 -13.62 7.32 -9.39
C ILE A 124 -14.32 8.38 -10.28
N LYS A 125 -14.49 9.62 -9.79
CA LYS A 125 -15.12 10.72 -10.54
C LYS A 125 -14.09 11.65 -11.18
N MET A 126 -12.81 11.52 -10.80
CA MET A 126 -11.75 12.39 -11.28
C MET A 126 -11.39 12.07 -12.73
N THR A 127 -11.32 13.10 -13.57
CA THR A 127 -10.79 12.99 -14.94
C THR A 127 -9.39 13.58 -15.07
N LYS A 128 -8.86 14.19 -14.01
CA LYS A 128 -7.53 14.79 -13.92
C LYS A 128 -7.15 15.04 -12.45
N GLY A 129 -5.88 15.36 -12.23
CA GLY A 129 -5.35 15.67 -10.89
C GLY A 129 -4.86 14.42 -10.16
N LYS A 130 -4.04 14.65 -9.14
CA LYS A 130 -3.44 13.59 -8.33
C LYS A 130 -4.46 13.10 -7.31
N ALA A 131 -4.69 11.79 -7.28
CA ALA A 131 -5.63 11.16 -6.36
C ALA A 131 -4.91 10.46 -5.19
N ILE A 132 -3.73 9.90 -5.46
CA ILE A 132 -2.97 9.12 -4.48
C ILE A 132 -1.50 9.54 -4.58
N LYS A 133 -0.87 9.82 -3.44
CA LYS A 133 0.57 10.01 -3.35
C LYS A 133 1.25 8.65 -3.18
N THR A 134 2.12 8.26 -4.11
CA THR A 134 2.80 6.96 -4.10
C THR A 134 3.90 6.94 -3.03
N ILE A 135 4.01 5.84 -2.29
CA ILE A 135 4.97 5.67 -1.18
C ILE A 135 5.92 4.51 -1.43
N HIS A 136 5.41 3.40 -1.95
CA HIS A 136 6.16 2.18 -2.24
C HIS A 136 5.55 1.52 -3.48
N TRP A 137 6.35 1.01 -4.41
CA TRP A 137 5.86 0.40 -5.65
C TRP A 137 6.69 -0.81 -6.08
N VAL A 138 6.11 -1.66 -6.93
CA VAL A 138 6.84 -2.78 -7.54
C VAL A 138 8.00 -2.23 -8.38
N GLY A 139 9.22 -2.62 -8.01
CA GLY A 139 10.47 -2.19 -8.65
C GLY A 139 11.20 -1.07 -7.92
N ASP A 140 10.70 -0.59 -6.77
CA ASP A 140 11.48 0.30 -5.91
C ASP A 140 12.50 -0.46 -5.04
N GLU A 141 13.32 0.29 -4.32
CA GLU A 141 14.41 -0.27 -3.54
C GLU A 141 13.92 -1.13 -2.36
N LEU A 142 12.72 -0.89 -1.82
CA LEU A 142 12.13 -1.73 -0.78
C LEU A 142 11.57 -3.03 -1.37
N TRP A 143 11.04 -3.00 -2.59
CA TRP A 143 10.55 -4.17 -3.31
C TRP A 143 11.69 -5.13 -3.68
N GLU A 144 12.80 -4.57 -4.16
CA GLU A 144 14.02 -5.29 -4.54
C GLU A 144 14.90 -5.65 -3.34
N LEU A 145 14.48 -5.33 -2.11
CA LEU A 145 15.24 -5.66 -0.90
C LEU A 145 15.37 -7.17 -0.75
N GLU A 146 16.60 -7.66 -0.90
CA GLU A 146 17.01 -9.02 -0.56
C GLU A 146 17.37 -9.11 0.94
N THR A 147 16.90 -10.15 1.62
CA THR A 147 16.97 -10.31 3.08
C THR A 147 17.43 -11.70 3.53
#